data_AF-A0A418PTW1-F1
#
_entry.id   AF-A0A418PTW1-F1
#
_cell.length_a   1.000
_cell.length_b   1.000
_cell.length_c   1.000
_cell.angle_alpha   90.00
_cell.angle_beta   90.00
_cell.angle_gamma   90.00
#
_symmetry.space_group_name_H-M   'P 1'
#
loop_
_entity.id
_entity.type
_entity.pdbx_description
1 polymer ?
#
loop_
_entity_poly.entity_id
_entity_poly.type
_entity_poly.pdbx_seq_one_letter_code
_entity_poly.pdbx_strand_id
1 'polypeptide(L)'
;MKTIAHYLQLAVLIFFLLFLIFFLSFNVLGSTFGMDPLTPESMVKVFLTGFILFLAAWGAGLIHKSNLNDQIKKMQTEMNELKAKLYDFEHPKTPQPSKPVPQKNQEENPGILRPRQNFTDQ
;
A
#
# COMPACT_ATOMS: atom_id res chain seq x y z
N MET A 1 -1.89 4.92 15.22
CA MET A 1 -2.52 5.38 13.96
C MET A 1 -4.02 5.05 13.84
N LYS A 2 -4.49 3.85 14.24
CA LYS A 2 -5.93 3.51 14.28
C LYS A 2 -6.77 4.51 15.10
N THR A 3 -6.24 4.92 16.26
CA THR A 3 -6.90 5.87 17.18
C THR A 3 -7.02 7.27 16.60
N ILE A 4 -5.97 7.79 15.96
CA ILE A 4 -5.97 9.17 15.43
C ILE A 4 -6.99 9.33 14.30
N ALA A 5 -7.02 8.41 13.33
CA ALA A 5 -8.01 8.48 12.24
C ALA A 5 -9.45 8.38 12.78
N HIS A 6 -9.67 7.54 13.79
CA HIS A 6 -10.97 7.41 14.45
C HIS A 6 -11.39 8.70 15.17
N TYR A 7 -10.52 9.30 15.99
CA TYR A 7 -10.82 10.57 16.67
C TYR A 7 -11.03 11.72 15.68
N LEU A 8 -10.28 11.75 14.58
CA LEU A 8 -10.41 12.79 13.57
C LEU A 8 -11.72 12.66 12.79
N GLN A 9 -12.14 11.44 12.45
CA GLN A 9 -13.46 11.17 11.88
C GLN A 9 -14.59 11.50 12.85
N LEU A 10 -14.42 11.18 14.14
CA LEU A 10 -15.39 11.52 15.19
C LEU A 10 -15.52 13.03 15.37
N ALA A 11 -14.40 13.76 15.35
CA ALA A 11 -14.40 15.22 15.42
C ALA A 11 -15.12 15.85 14.22
N VAL A 12 -14.90 15.33 13.01
CA VAL A 12 -15.64 15.75 11.81
C VAL A 12 -17.13 15.47 11.96
N LEU A 13 -17.51 14.28 12.45
CA LEU A 13 -18.92 13.92 12.67
C LEU A 13 -19.58 14.88 13.67
N ILE A 14 -18.94 15.12 14.81
CA ILE A 14 -19.44 16.04 15.84
C ILE A 14 -19.57 17.45 15.28
N PHE A 15 -18.57 17.93 14.52
CA PHE A 15 -18.60 19.25 13.89
C PHE A 15 -19.83 19.42 13.01
N PHE A 16 -20.08 18.49 12.09
CA PHE A 16 -21.24 18.57 11.21
C PHE A 16 -22.57 18.37 11.94
N LEU A 17 -22.62 17.50 12.96
CA LEU A 17 -23.82 17.28 13.76
C LEU A 17 -24.22 18.54 14.54
N LEU A 18 -23.26 19.18 15.20
CA LEU A 18 -23.49 20.43 15.92
C LEU A 18 -23.94 21.54 14.97
N PHE A 19 -23.29 21.66 13.80
CA PHE A 19 -23.70 22.63 12.80
C PHE A 19 -25.09 22.35 12.22
N LEU A 20 -25.46 21.08 12.04
CA LEU A 20 -26.79 20.69 11.58
C LEU A 20 -27.87 21.08 12.60
N ILE A 21 -27.64 20.78 13.88
CA ILE A 21 -28.56 21.15 14.97
C ILE A 21 -28.67 22.66 15.04
N PHE A 22 -27.55 23.38 14.98
CA PHE A 22 -27.51 24.83 14.96
C PHE A 22 -28.32 25.40 13.79
N PHE A 23 -28.18 24.84 12.59
CA PHE A 23 -28.94 25.26 11.41
C PHE A 23 -30.45 25.10 11.59
N LEU A 24 -30.87 23.92 12.05
CA LEU A 24 -32.29 23.62 12.25
C LEU A 24 -32.91 24.51 13.32
N SER A 25 -32.14 24.82 14.36
CA SER A 25 -32.59 25.65 15.48
C SER A 25 -32.31 27.13 15.28
N PHE A 26 -31.67 27.56 14.19
CA PHE A 26 -31.22 28.95 14.01
C PHE A 26 -32.36 29.97 14.02
N ASN A 27 -33.53 29.64 13.47
CA ASN A 27 -34.68 30.54 13.52
C ASN A 27 -35.20 30.76 14.96
N VAL A 28 -35.00 29.79 15.85
CA VAL A 28 -35.46 29.82 17.24
C VAL A 28 -34.37 30.37 18.17
N LEU A 29 -33.13 29.89 18.04
CA LEU A 29 -31.99 30.33 18.84
C LEU A 29 -31.38 31.65 18.33
N GLY A 30 -31.28 31.84 17.02
CA GLY A 30 -30.74 33.08 16.44
C GLY A 30 -31.55 34.32 16.82
N SER A 31 -32.88 34.19 16.82
CA SER A 31 -33.79 35.28 17.21
C SER A 31 -33.82 35.54 18.72
N THR A 32 -33.64 34.52 19.55
CA THR A 32 -33.63 34.65 21.02
C THR A 32 -32.29 35.13 21.58
N PHE A 33 -31.18 34.84 20.91
CA PHE A 33 -29.84 35.26 21.33
C PHE A 33 -29.34 36.55 20.64
N GLY A 34 -30.16 37.18 19.79
CA GLY A 34 -29.78 38.39 19.06
C GLY A 34 -28.59 38.18 18.11
N MET A 35 -28.43 36.97 17.58
CA MET A 35 -27.35 36.67 16.64
C MET A 35 -27.66 37.25 15.26
N ASP A 36 -26.62 37.74 14.60
CA ASP A 36 -26.71 38.23 13.22
C ASP A 36 -27.31 37.15 12.30
N PRO A 37 -28.13 37.56 11.31
CA PRO A 37 -28.74 36.63 10.38
C PRO A 37 -27.67 35.83 9.65
N LEU A 38 -28.00 34.58 9.36
CA LEU A 38 -27.11 33.65 8.70
C LEU A 38 -26.85 34.13 7.26
N THR A 39 -25.71 34.81 7.06
CA THR A 39 -25.33 35.34 5.75
C THR A 39 -24.68 34.27 4.88
N PRO A 40 -24.74 34.42 3.55
CA PRO A 40 -24.01 33.54 2.63
C PRO A 40 -22.50 33.49 2.95
N GLU A 41 -21.91 34.59 3.41
CA GLU A 41 -20.50 34.65 3.75
C GLU A 41 -20.15 33.79 4.97
N SER A 42 -20.97 33.82 6.03
CA SER A 42 -20.75 32.98 7.21
C SER A 42 -20.94 31.49 6.89
N MET A 43 -21.91 31.15 6.04
CA MET A 43 -22.13 29.82 5.49
C MET A 43 -20.87 29.28 4.78
N VAL A 44 -20.28 30.08 3.90
CA VAL A 44 -19.06 29.69 3.15
C VAL A 44 -17.89 29.44 4.09
N LYS A 45 -17.69 30.29 5.11
CA LYS A 45 -16.61 30.11 6.11
C LYS A 45 -16.77 28.81 6.89
N VAL A 46 -18.00 28.49 7.31
CA VAL A 46 -18.32 27.23 8.01
C VAL A 46 -18.05 26.02 7.13
N PHE A 47 -18.54 26.05 5.89
CA PHE A 47 -18.32 24.97 4.93
C PHE A 47 -16.85 24.76 4.62
N LEU A 48 -16.08 25.84 4.40
CA LEU A 48 -14.65 25.75 4.13
C LEU A 48 -13.88 25.16 5.31
N THR A 49 -14.23 25.57 6.54
CA THR A 49 -13.63 25.02 7.77
C THR A 49 -13.94 23.53 7.91
N GLY A 50 -15.20 23.13 7.70
CA GLY A 50 -15.61 21.72 7.71
C GLY A 50 -14.93 20.91 6.60
N PHE A 51 -14.74 21.50 5.43
CA PHE A 51 -14.06 20.86 4.31
C PHE A 51 -12.58 20.61 4.60
N ILE A 52 -11.87 21.58 5.20
CA ILE A 52 -10.47 21.40 5.61
C ILE A 52 -10.35 20.27 6.66
N LEU A 53 -11.23 20.27 7.67
CA LEU A 53 -11.28 19.20 8.68
C LEU A 53 -11.56 17.83 8.05
N PHE A 54 -12.50 17.79 7.10
CA PHE A 54 -12.81 16.58 6.34
C PHE A 54 -11.62 16.09 5.53
N LEU A 55 -10.90 16.97 4.83
CA LEU A 55 -9.71 16.61 4.06
C LEU A 55 -8.60 16.03 4.96
N ALA A 56 -8.40 16.62 6.14
CA ALA A 56 -7.45 16.10 7.12
C ALA A 56 -7.85 14.68 7.59
N ALA A 57 -9.12 14.47 7.92
CA ALA A 57 -9.65 13.16 8.29
C ALA A 57 -9.54 12.13 7.15
N TRP A 58 -9.85 12.55 5.94
CA TRP A 58 -9.78 11.73 4.74
C TRP A 58 -8.34 11.31 4.44
N GLY A 59 -7.40 12.25 4.46
CA GLY A 59 -5.98 11.99 4.25
C GLY A 59 -5.41 11.01 5.28
N ALA A 60 -5.74 11.21 6.56
CA ALA A 60 -5.36 10.27 7.62
C ALA A 60 -5.94 8.86 7.38
N GLY A 61 -7.17 8.76 6.88
CA GLY A 61 -7.81 7.50 6.50
C GLY A 61 -7.11 6.79 5.34
N LEU A 62 -6.69 7.52 4.31
CA LEU A 62 -5.96 6.96 3.16
C LEU A 62 -4.62 6.37 3.59
N ILE A 63 -3.85 7.11 4.40
CA ILE A 63 -2.54 6.66 4.91
C ILE A 63 -2.73 5.42 5.81
N HIS A 64 -3.80 5.37 6.59
CA HIS A 64 -4.06 4.19 7.40
C HIS A 64 -4.34 2.95 6.53
N LYS A 65 -5.12 3.09 5.45
CA LYS A 65 -5.41 2.00 4.52
C LYS A 65 -4.16 1.52 3.77
N SER A 66 -3.28 2.42 3.33
CA SER A 66 -2.04 2.02 2.66
C SER A 66 -1.16 1.18 3.59
N ASN A 67 -1.01 1.60 4.85
CA ASN A 67 -0.23 0.84 5.84
C ASN A 67 -0.79 -0.55 6.11
N LEU A 68 -2.12 -0.71 6.14
CA LEU A 68 -2.73 -2.03 6.28
C LEU A 68 -2.45 -2.92 5.06
N ASN A 69 -2.51 -2.36 3.86
CA ASN A 69 -2.22 -3.09 2.62
C ASN A 69 -0.76 -3.57 2.59
N ASP A 70 0.18 -2.73 3.02
CA ASP A 70 1.60 -3.10 3.10
C ASP A 70 1.85 -4.20 4.13
N GLN A 71 1.17 -4.17 5.28
CA GLN A 71 1.22 -5.26 6.27
C GLN A 71 0.68 -6.57 5.69
N ILE A 72 -0.44 -6.53 4.96
CA ILE A 72 -1.01 -7.70 4.30
C ILE A 72 -0.04 -8.26 3.26
N LYS A 73 0.55 -7.41 2.42
CA LYS A 73 1.56 -7.83 1.44
C LYS A 73 2.76 -8.48 2.10
N LYS A 74 3.28 -7.89 3.18
CA LYS A 74 4.41 -8.44 3.94
C LYS A 74 4.07 -9.84 4.49
N MET A 75 2.90 -9.97 5.12
CA MET A 75 2.43 -11.26 5.64
C MET A 75 2.28 -12.31 4.54
N GLN A 76 1.82 -11.91 3.36
CA GLN A 76 1.68 -12.82 2.22
C GLN A 76 3.04 -13.28 1.67
N THR A 77 4.04 -12.38 1.64
CA THR A 77 5.43 -12.74 1.29
C THR A 77 6.02 -13.70 2.31
N GLU A 78 5.90 -13.42 3.61
CA GLU A 78 6.39 -14.29 4.68
C GLU A 78 5.75 -15.68 4.61
N MET A 79 4.44 -15.77 4.33
CA MET A 79 3.74 -17.05 4.17
C MET A 79 4.22 -17.84 2.96
N ASN A 80 4.48 -17.16 1.83
CA ASN A 80 5.04 -17.79 0.64
C ASN A 80 6.46 -18.30 0.89
N GLU A 81 7.30 -17.53 1.59
CA GLU A 81 8.64 -17.97 1.98
C GLU A 81 8.61 -19.19 2.91
N LEU A 82 7.70 -19.20 3.89
CA LEU A 82 7.52 -20.36 4.77
C LEU A 82 7.07 -21.59 4.00
N LYS A 83 6.13 -21.42 3.04
CA LYS A 83 5.68 -22.51 2.18
C LYS A 83 6.83 -23.07 1.32
N ALA A 84 7.69 -22.19 0.78
CA ALA A 84 8.87 -22.61 0.02
C ALA A 84 9.88 -23.36 0.90
N LYS A 85 10.17 -22.86 2.11
CA LYS A 85 11.06 -23.53 3.06
C LYS A 85 10.53 -24.90 3.49
N LEU A 86 9.21 -25.00 3.74
CA LEU A 86 8.57 -26.27 4.07
C LEU A 86 8.67 -27.26 2.92
N TYR A 87 8.43 -26.80 1.69
CA TYR A 87 8.59 -27.62 0.49
C TYR A 87 10.02 -28.15 0.32
N ASP A 88 11.03 -27.28 0.50
CA ASP A 88 12.44 -27.66 0.46
C ASP A 88 12.82 -28.64 1.58
N PHE A 89 12.15 -28.57 2.74
CA PHE A 89 12.30 -29.51 3.86
C PHE A 89 11.69 -30.89 3.55
N GLU A 90 10.51 -30.91 2.94
CA GLU A 90 9.80 -32.14 2.57
C GLU A 90 10.41 -32.80 1.33
N HIS A 91 11.06 -32.03 0.46
CA HIS A 91 11.77 -32.48 -0.73
C HIS A 91 13.24 -32.11 -0.62
N PRO A 92 14.00 -32.76 0.30
CA PRO A 92 15.42 -32.49 0.44
C PRO A 92 16.06 -32.67 -0.92
N LYS A 93 16.83 -31.66 -1.36
CA LYS A 93 17.52 -31.67 -2.64
C LYS A 93 18.43 -32.90 -2.67
N THR A 94 17.97 -33.96 -3.30
CA THR A 94 18.82 -35.10 -3.64
C THR A 94 19.99 -34.50 -4.42
N PRO A 95 21.24 -34.72 -3.99
CA PRO A 95 22.39 -34.19 -4.70
C PRO A 95 22.29 -34.70 -6.13
N GLN A 96 21.92 -33.81 -7.07
CA GLN A 96 22.07 -34.12 -8.47
C GLN A 96 23.56 -34.34 -8.68
N PRO A 97 23.97 -35.46 -9.31
CA PRO A 97 25.36 -35.65 -9.66
C PRO A 97 25.83 -34.41 -10.41
N SER A 98 26.99 -33.89 -10.01
CA SER A 98 27.57 -32.68 -10.56
C SER A 98 27.43 -32.70 -12.08
N LYS A 99 26.72 -31.71 -12.63
CA LYS A 99 26.81 -31.45 -14.07
C LYS A 99 28.30 -31.32 -14.37
N PRO A 100 28.85 -32.10 -15.30
CA PRO A 100 30.28 -32.04 -15.58
C PRO A 100 30.60 -30.60 -15.95
N VAL A 101 31.51 -30.02 -15.16
CA VAL A 101 32.09 -28.70 -15.42
C VAL A 101 32.62 -28.76 -16.86
N PRO A 102 32.26 -27.84 -17.76
CA PRO A 102 32.92 -27.76 -19.04
C PRO A 102 34.40 -27.56 -18.75
N GLN A 103 35.23 -28.57 -19.06
CA GLN A 103 36.68 -28.44 -19.01
C GLN A 103 37.03 -27.21 -19.84
N LYS A 104 37.43 -26.13 -19.16
CA LYS A 104 38.08 -25.01 -19.81
C LYS A 104 39.40 -25.58 -20.31
N ASN A 105 39.42 -25.97 -21.59
CA ASN A 105 40.59 -26.49 -22.28
C ASN A 105 41.78 -25.60 -21.93
N GLN A 106 42.70 -26.20 -21.19
CA GLN A 106 44.06 -25.73 -21.08
C GLN A 106 44.72 -26.10 -22.41
N GLU A 107 45.39 -25.10 -22.98
CA GLU A 107 46.37 -25.18 -24.07
C GLU A 107 45.83 -25.27 -25.50
N GLU A 108 46.18 -24.24 -26.28
CA GLU A 108 47.12 -24.34 -27.42
C GLU A 108 47.24 -22.92 -28.02
N ASN A 109 48.37 -22.22 -27.86
CA ASN A 109 49.51 -22.28 -28.78
C ASN A 109 49.07 -22.53 -30.24
N PRO A 110 49.20 -21.55 -31.16
CA PRO A 110 48.62 -21.66 -32.50
C PRO A 110 49.48 -22.60 -33.34
N GLY A 111 48.99 -23.77 -33.73
CA GLY A 111 49.85 -24.59 -34.60
C GLY A 111 49.31 -25.86 -35.23
N ILE A 112 48.24 -26.51 -34.76
CA ILE A 112 47.87 -27.82 -35.32
C ILE A 112 46.35 -27.93 -35.51
N LEU A 113 45.88 -27.45 -36.66
CA LEU A 113 44.56 -27.77 -37.18
C LEU A 113 44.48 -29.28 -37.43
N ARG A 114 43.71 -30.01 -36.61
CA ARG A 114 43.42 -31.42 -36.91
C ARG A 114 42.45 -31.50 -38.11
N PRO A 115 42.64 -32.43 -39.06
CA PRO A 115 41.83 -32.49 -40.28
C PRO A 115 40.34 -32.74 -39.96
N ARG A 116 39.44 -31.99 -40.61
CA ARG A 116 37.99 -32.20 -40.51
C ARG A 116 37.61 -33.56 -41.11
N GLN A 117 36.97 -34.42 -40.32
CA GLN A 117 36.23 -35.56 -40.85
C GLN A 117 34.90 -35.07 -41.44
N ASN A 118 34.78 -35.11 -42.77
CA ASN A 118 33.49 -34.95 -43.43
C ASN A 118 32.70 -36.25 -43.24
N PHE A 119 31.62 -36.21 -42.47
CA PHE A 119 30.62 -37.27 -42.50
C PHE A 119 29.78 -37.08 -43.77
N THR A 120 30.09 -37.85 -44.80
CA THR A 120 29.11 -38.20 -45.84
C THR A 120 28.70 -39.63 -45.58
N ASP A 121 27.48 -39.83 -45.08
CA ASP A 121 26.82 -41.13 -45.12
C ASP A 121 25.48 -40.97 -45.82
N GLN A 122 25.29 -41.82 -46.85
CA GLN A 122 24.02 -42.11 -47.53
C GLN A 122 23.16 -43.05 -46.69
#